data_AF-K1SAA5-F1
#
_entry.id   AF-K1SAA5-F1
#
_cell.length_a   1.000
_cell.length_b   1.000
_cell.length_c   1.000
_cell.angle_alpha   90.00
_cell.angle_beta   90.00
_cell.angle_gamma   90.00
#
_symmetry.space_group_name_H-M   'P 1'
#
loop_
_entity.id
_entity.type
_entity.pdbx_description
1 polymer ?
#
loop_
_entity_poly.entity_id
_entity_poly.type
_entity_poly.pdbx_seq_one_letter_code
_entity_poly.pdbx_strand_id
1 'polypeptide(L)'
;SVSGGDLVVAQASIRSEGTSHEYIPENYPAVADFEVTAALKAAGDALSEDVDGKRCHVGVVHSKDSFYGEIEPLQMPVGDKLSGSWAAYVK
;
A
#
# COMPACT_ATOMS: atom_id res chain seq x y z
N SER A 1 4.25 -10.72 -10.66
CA SER A 1 2.99 -10.57 -9.91
C SER A 1 3.28 -10.64 -8.43
N VAL A 2 2.37 -10.17 -7.59
CA VAL A 2 2.42 -10.38 -6.13
C VAL A 2 1.45 -11.51 -5.79
N SER A 3 1.93 -12.47 -5.00
CA SER A 3 1.18 -13.65 -4.58
C SER A 3 1.12 -13.73 -3.06
N GLY A 4 0.10 -14.41 -2.51
CA GLY A 4 0.04 -14.65 -1.06
C GLY A 4 1.30 -15.36 -0.57
N GLY A 5 1.92 -14.83 0.49
CA GLY A 5 3.20 -15.31 1.04
C GLY A 5 4.41 -14.47 0.62
N ASP A 6 4.32 -13.71 -0.47
CA ASP A 6 5.41 -12.81 -0.87
C ASP A 6 5.66 -11.72 0.18
N LEU A 7 6.92 -11.28 0.26
CA LEU A 7 7.32 -10.14 1.08
C LEU A 7 7.20 -8.85 0.28
N VAL A 8 6.63 -7.81 0.89
CA VAL A 8 6.56 -6.47 0.29
C VAL A 8 7.26 -5.46 1.21
N VAL A 9 8.30 -4.82 0.70
CA VAL A 9 8.95 -3.66 1.33
C VAL A 9 8.26 -2.39 0.84
N ALA A 10 7.60 -1.69 1.76
CA ALA A 10 6.91 -0.43 1.44
C ALA A 10 7.92 0.72 1.31
N GLN A 11 8.02 1.30 0.11
CA GLN A 11 8.86 2.48 -0.16
C GLN A 11 8.09 3.80 0.00
N ALA A 12 6.77 3.77 -0.21
CA ALA A 12 5.89 4.92 -0.02
C ALA A 12 4.46 4.44 0.28
N SER A 13 3.60 5.37 0.71
CA SER A 13 2.20 5.05 1.02
C SER A 13 1.23 6.12 0.51
N ILE A 14 0.09 5.68 0.00
CA ILE A 14 -1.09 6.53 -0.16
C ILE A 14 -1.66 6.82 1.24
N ARG A 15 -1.72 8.09 1.60
CA ARG A 15 -2.23 8.60 2.90
C ARG A 15 -3.76 8.69 2.92
N SER A 16 -4.43 7.54 2.89
CA SER A 16 -5.90 7.45 2.94
C SER A 16 -6.41 7.11 4.34
N GLU A 17 -5.64 7.50 5.34
CA GLU A 17 -5.97 7.50 6.77
C GLU A 17 -6.09 8.95 7.26
N GLY A 18 -6.76 9.19 8.38
CA GLY A 18 -7.06 10.54 8.87
C GLY A 18 -5.94 11.19 9.69
N THR A 19 -5.13 10.40 10.39
CA THR A 19 -4.13 10.87 11.36
C THR A 19 -3.12 11.80 10.73
N SER A 20 -2.52 11.46 9.58
CA SER A 20 -1.48 12.32 9.00
C SER A 20 -2.02 13.69 8.56
N HIS A 21 -3.29 13.80 8.16
CA HIS A 21 -3.89 15.09 7.77
C HIS A 21 -4.03 16.06 8.94
N GLU A 22 -4.08 15.54 10.18
CA GLU A 22 -4.10 16.36 11.39
C GLU A 22 -2.72 16.95 11.74
N TYR A 23 -1.63 16.36 11.24
CA TYR A 23 -0.27 16.77 11.59
C TYR A 23 0.48 17.49 10.47
N ILE A 24 0.26 17.11 9.21
CA ILE A 24 1.03 17.59 8.08
C ILE A 24 0.14 17.87 6.86
N PRO A 25 0.55 18.81 5.97
CA PRO A 25 -0.23 19.15 4.78
C PRO A 25 -0.60 17.94 3.93
N GLU A 26 -1.76 17.97 3.30
CA GLU A 26 -2.29 16.89 2.45
C GLU A 26 -1.28 16.44 1.37
N ASN A 27 -0.60 17.39 0.74
CA ASN A 27 0.34 17.13 -0.35
C ASN A 27 1.73 16.65 0.11
N TYR A 28 1.96 16.52 1.41
CA TYR A 28 3.25 16.03 1.91
C TYR A 28 3.38 14.52 1.65
N PRO A 29 4.44 14.06 0.99
CA PRO A 29 4.55 12.65 0.61
C PRO A 29 4.89 11.76 1.81
N ALA A 30 4.21 10.61 1.93
CA ALA A 30 4.61 9.56 2.86
C ALA A 30 5.61 8.64 2.16
N VAL A 31 6.90 8.99 2.24
CA VAL A 31 8.02 8.25 1.66
C VAL A 31 8.92 7.70 2.76
N ALA A 32 9.39 6.46 2.58
CA ALA A 32 10.34 5.83 3.48
C ALA A 32 11.75 6.40 3.26
N ASP A 33 12.60 6.24 4.27
CA ASP A 33 14.03 6.50 4.15
C ASP A 33 14.67 5.52 3.15
N PHE A 34 15.48 6.06 2.24
CA PHE A 34 16.08 5.27 1.16
C PHE A 34 17.05 4.20 1.67
N GLU A 35 17.89 4.52 2.65
CA GLU A 35 18.90 3.59 3.16
C GLU A 35 18.23 2.41 3.85
N VAL A 36 17.17 2.67 4.61
CA VAL A 36 16.36 1.62 5.25
C VAL A 36 15.66 0.75 4.21
N THR A 37 15.00 1.35 3.20
CA THR A 37 14.34 0.57 2.13
C THR A 37 15.34 -0.29 1.36
N ALA A 38 16.52 0.27 1.03
CA ALA A 38 17.57 -0.46 0.32
C ALA A 38 18.11 -1.64 1.15
N ALA A 39 18.36 -1.44 2.45
CA ALA A 39 18.81 -2.50 3.35
C ALA A 39 17.77 -3.63 3.47
N LEU A 40 16.49 -3.30 3.61
CA LEU A 40 15.40 -4.27 3.67
C LEU A 40 15.28 -5.05 2.36
N LYS A 41 15.40 -4.39 1.20
CA LYS A 41 15.36 -5.06 -0.10
C LYS A 41 16.53 -6.03 -0.26
N ALA A 42 17.75 -5.61 0.07
CA ALA A 42 18.93 -6.47 -0.02
C ALA A 42 18.79 -7.72 0.88
N ALA A 43 18.31 -7.54 2.11
CA ALA A 43 18.07 -8.66 3.02
C ALA A 43 16.94 -9.59 2.53
N GLY A 44 15.85 -9.01 2.02
CA GLY A 44 14.73 -9.77 1.46
C GLY A 44 15.15 -10.60 0.24
N ASP A 45 15.93 -10.02 -0.66
CA ASP A 45 16.43 -10.73 -1.85
C ASP A 45 17.33 -11.92 -1.51
N ALA A 46 18.20 -11.76 -0.51
CA ALA A 46 19.08 -12.84 -0.06
C ALA A 46 18.31 -14.04 0.52
N LEU A 47 17.07 -13.85 0.94
CA LEU A 47 16.21 -14.88 1.54
C LEU A 47 15.07 -15.32 0.60
N SER A 48 14.96 -14.73 -0.58
CA SER A 48 13.87 -14.96 -1.53
C SER A 48 14.23 -16.00 -2.59
N GLU A 49 13.20 -16.61 -3.16
CA GLU A 49 13.29 -17.50 -4.32
C GLU A 49 12.34 -16.98 -5.41
N ASP A 50 12.66 -17.23 -6.69
CA ASP A 50 11.80 -16.81 -7.83
C ASP A 50 10.59 -17.76 -8.02
N VAL A 51 9.84 -17.98 -6.94
CA VAL A 51 8.65 -18.84 -6.88
C VAL A 51 7.54 -18.13 -6.09
N ASP A 52 6.29 -18.42 -6.40
CA ASP A 52 5.14 -17.77 -5.74
C ASP A 52 5.18 -17.97 -4.21
N GLY A 53 4.93 -16.88 -3.47
CA GLY A 53 4.90 -16.89 -2.01
C GLY A 53 6.27 -16.78 -1.36
N LYS A 54 7.34 -16.56 -2.15
CA LYS A 54 8.72 -16.42 -1.68
C LYS A 54 9.49 -15.28 -2.37
N ARG A 55 8.81 -14.39 -3.09
CA ARG A 55 9.45 -13.24 -3.75
C ARG A 55 9.50 -12.04 -2.80
N CYS A 56 10.52 -11.20 -2.95
CA CYS A 56 10.59 -9.89 -2.32
C CYS A 56 10.31 -8.79 -3.34
N HIS A 57 9.32 -7.95 -3.04
CA HIS A 57 8.92 -6.81 -3.87
C HIS A 57 9.17 -5.49 -3.14
N VAL A 58 9.33 -4.42 -3.91
CA VAL A 58 9.35 -3.04 -3.40
C VAL A 58 8.25 -2.28 -4.09
N GLY A 59 7.48 -1.48 -3.34
CA GLY A 59 6.41 -0.71 -3.97
C GLY A 59 5.71 0.29 -3.06
N VAL A 60 4.71 0.94 -3.64
CA VAL A 60 3.78 1.82 -2.95
C VAL A 60 2.68 0.98 -2.33
N VAL A 61 2.37 1.25 -1.06
CA VAL A 61 1.26 0.61 -0.33
C VAL A 61 0.13 1.59 -0.09
N HIS A 62 -1.01 1.10 0.40
CA HIS A 62 -2.15 1.93 0.74
C HIS A 62 -2.44 1.83 2.23
N SER A 63 -2.24 2.93 2.97
CA SER A 63 -2.66 3.02 4.37
C SER A 63 -4.09 3.56 4.43
N LYS A 64 -5.01 2.79 5.02
CA LYS A 64 -6.45 3.13 5.13
C LYS A 64 -6.96 2.82 6.52
N ASP A 65 -7.91 3.64 6.98
CA ASP A 65 -8.68 3.39 8.21
C ASP A 65 -9.92 2.50 7.97
N SER A 66 -10.17 2.09 6.73
CA SER A 66 -11.38 1.39 6.32
C SER A 66 -11.06 0.06 5.62
N PHE A 67 -11.08 -1.03 6.39
CA PHE A 67 -10.91 -2.39 5.86
C PHE A 67 -12.12 -2.82 5.01
N TYR A 68 -13.34 -2.73 5.55
CA TYR A 68 -14.55 -3.17 4.84
C TYR A 68 -14.94 -2.26 3.65
N GLY A 69 -14.47 -1.01 3.63
CA GLY A 69 -14.61 -0.14 2.46
C GLY A 69 -13.83 -0.64 1.24
N GLU A 70 -12.79 -1.46 1.44
CA GLU A 70 -12.05 -2.09 0.36
C GLU A 70 -12.69 -3.41 -0.08
N ILE A 71 -13.04 -4.26 0.89
CA ILE A 71 -13.50 -5.63 0.62
C ILE A 71 -14.97 -5.67 0.19
N GLU A 72 -15.81 -4.79 0.74
CA GLU A 72 -17.26 -4.76 0.52
C GLU A 72 -17.77 -3.33 0.25
N PRO A 73 -17.20 -2.61 -0.75
CA PRO A 73 -17.46 -1.18 -0.94
C PRO A 73 -18.95 -0.86 -1.11
N LEU A 74 -19.70 -1.70 -1.84
CA LEU A 74 -21.12 -1.49 -2.10
C LEU A 74 -22.02 -1.66 -0.87
N GLN A 75 -21.53 -2.33 0.19
CA GLN A 75 -22.26 -2.48 1.44
C GLN A 75 -22.00 -1.32 2.41
N MET A 76 -21.04 -0.44 2.11
CA MET A 76 -20.74 0.71 2.95
C MET A 76 -21.75 1.85 2.70
N PRO A 77 -22.05 2.68 3.71
CA PRO A 77 -22.91 3.87 3.55
C PRO A 77 -22.44 4.87 2.48
N VAL A 78 -21.18 4.78 2.06
CA VAL A 78 -20.55 5.63 1.04
C VAL A 78 -20.13 4.84 -0.21
N GLY A 79 -20.80 3.73 -0.51
CA GLY A 79 -20.44 2.80 -1.57
C GLY A 79 -20.29 3.43 -2.95
N ASP A 80 -21.21 4.32 -3.35
CA ASP A 80 -21.13 5.03 -4.63
C ASP A 80 -19.84 5.85 -4.77
N LYS A 81 -19.42 6.52 -3.69
CA LYS A 81 -18.17 7.27 -3.63
C LYS A 81 -16.97 6.34 -3.76
N LEU A 82 -16.96 5.22 -3.03
CA LEU A 82 -15.86 4.26 -3.06
C LEU A 82 -15.69 3.63 -4.46
N SER A 83 -16.79 3.21 -5.08
CA SER A 83 -16.79 2.67 -6.45
C SER A 83 -16.37 3.71 -7.48
N GLY A 84 -16.86 4.95 -7.36
CA GLY A 84 -16.46 6.05 -8.26
C GLY A 84 -14.97 6.37 -8.17
N SER A 85 -14.43 6.48 -6.95
CA SER A 85 -13.00 6.71 -6.73
C SER A 85 -12.13 5.58 -7.27
N TRP A 86 -12.55 4.32 -7.07
CA TRP A 86 -11.83 3.16 -7.61
C TRP A 86 -11.83 3.14 -9.14
N ALA A 87 -12.99 3.36 -9.76
CA ALA A 87 -13.10 3.41 -11.22
C ALA A 87 -12.26 4.54 -11.85
N ALA A 88 -12.10 5.66 -11.13
CA ALA A 88 -11.22 6.75 -11.55
C ALA A 88 -9.73 6.38 -11.42
N TYR A 89 -9.36 5.51 -10.49
CA TYR A 89 -7.99 5.06 -10.26
C TYR A 89 -7.51 3.99 -11.26
N VAL A 90 -8.42 3.09 -11.70
CA VAL A 90 -8.09 1.98 -12.62
C VAL A 90 -8.04 2.42 -14.09
N LYS A 91 -8.57 3.59 -14.42
CA LYS A 91 -8.59 4.16 -15.77
C LYS A 91 -7.26 4.79 -16.15
#